data_AF-A0A516RLJ5-F1
#
_entry.id   AF-A0A516RLJ5-F1
#
_cell.length_a   1.000
_cell.length_b   1.000
_cell.length_c   1.000
_cell.angle_alpha   90.00
_cell.angle_beta   90.00
_cell.angle_gamma   90.00
#
_symmetry.space_group_name_H-M   'P 1'
#
loop_
_entity.id
_entity.type
_entity.pdbx_description
1 polymer ?
#
loop_
_entity_poly.entity_id
_entity_poly.type
_entity_poly.pdbx_seq_one_letter_code
_entity_poly.pdbx_strand_id
1 'polypeptide(L)'
;MRFSGATRGGGDDGGGALKPVGNWSPPACWYEPRTAEQFRDQVERNFESTVNFPGQHSYAKAAVGQFRAKYKDGEYKNYNLKEKDKGNWWVAVRDEDRWMEEAAQKCTKEPFWVENGDTPPVENALTPELLAELAYNRLRLPDTKVSLAPDGTTKVNLPTWAWLDEAEFKPVSVTASVDVPGLDLKATTTARPDALKLDPGTADARTHPASGECAPGGDGSIGAPYKKGRADETPPCGLTYLRSSGKGTFKLQAMITWRISWTGTGNAGPNELPSGTFGADQPVTVEEVQSVNR
;
A
#
# COMPACT_ATOMS: atom_id res chain seq x y z
N MET A 1 12.08 -11.03 -6.26
CA MET A 1 10.82 -10.40 -6.74
C MET A 1 11.07 -9.06 -7.42
N ARG A 2 10.20 -8.66 -8.36
CA ARG A 2 10.18 -7.33 -8.97
C ARG A 2 8.82 -6.68 -8.75
N PHE A 3 8.83 -5.35 -8.58
CA PHE A 3 7.62 -4.53 -8.53
C PHE A 3 7.67 -3.51 -9.67
N SER A 4 6.52 -3.23 -10.29
CA SER A 4 6.36 -2.17 -11.29
C SER A 4 5.01 -1.48 -11.13
N GLY A 5 4.86 -0.27 -11.70
CA GLY A 5 3.67 0.56 -11.56
C GLY A 5 3.82 1.64 -10.49
N ALA A 6 2.70 2.01 -9.85
CA ALA A 6 2.62 3.08 -8.84
C ALA A 6 3.22 2.63 -7.49
N THR A 7 4.54 2.42 -7.49
CA THR A 7 5.30 1.87 -6.36
C THR A 7 5.85 2.96 -5.44
N ARG A 8 6.12 2.58 -4.18
CA ARG A 8 6.89 3.35 -3.19
C ARG A 8 8.36 3.53 -3.64
N GLY A 9 8.60 4.44 -4.58
CA GLY A 9 9.95 4.89 -4.97
C GLY A 9 10.54 5.86 -3.94
N GLY A 10 11.86 5.84 -3.73
CA GLY A 10 12.59 6.65 -2.74
C GLY A 10 12.72 8.15 -3.07
N GLY A 11 11.72 8.73 -3.73
CA GLY A 11 11.61 10.16 -4.03
C GLY A 11 10.37 10.75 -3.36
N ASP A 12 10.52 11.94 -2.81
CA ASP A 12 9.52 12.72 -2.06
C ASP A 12 8.42 13.29 -2.97
N ASP A 13 7.74 12.42 -3.71
CA ASP A 13 6.49 12.76 -4.39
C ASP A 13 5.37 12.58 -3.36
N GLY A 14 4.67 13.65 -2.99
CA GLY A 14 3.76 13.79 -1.83
C GLY A 14 2.57 12.82 -1.69
N GLY A 15 2.59 11.66 -2.34
CA GLY A 15 1.64 10.57 -2.18
C GLY A 15 1.92 9.71 -0.94
N GLY A 16 0.85 9.21 -0.32
CA GLY A 16 0.94 8.40 0.90
C GLY A 16 0.84 6.90 0.70
N ALA A 17 1.15 6.18 1.79
CA ALA A 17 0.92 4.75 1.89
C ALA A 17 -0.54 4.47 2.21
N LEU A 18 -1.11 3.50 1.49
CA LEU A 18 -2.45 2.99 1.76
C LEU A 18 -2.51 2.32 3.13
N LYS A 19 -3.54 2.64 3.94
CA LYS A 19 -3.80 1.97 5.22
C LYS A 19 -4.99 1.02 5.09
N PRO A 20 -4.84 -0.29 5.39
CA PRO A 20 -5.96 -1.21 5.36
C PRO A 20 -7.13 -0.80 6.25
N VAL A 21 -8.35 -1.04 5.75
CA VAL A 21 -9.58 -0.97 6.54
C VAL A 21 -9.81 -2.31 7.22
N GLY A 22 -10.11 -2.28 8.52
CA GLY A 22 -10.38 -3.48 9.32
C GLY A 22 -9.12 -4.08 9.95
N ASN A 23 -9.23 -5.35 10.36
CA ASN A 23 -8.20 -6.06 11.13
C ASN A 23 -7.30 -6.94 10.25
N TRP A 24 -6.96 -6.47 9.05
CA TRP A 24 -6.05 -7.15 8.14
C TRP A 24 -4.81 -6.29 7.90
N SER A 25 -3.68 -6.94 7.70
CA SER A 25 -2.45 -6.28 7.29
C SER A 25 -1.74 -7.18 6.28
N PRO A 26 -1.08 -6.60 5.27
CA PRO A 26 -0.26 -7.38 4.36
C PRO A 26 0.75 -8.25 5.13
N PRO A 27 1.18 -9.39 4.57
CA PRO A 27 2.24 -10.19 5.15
C PRO A 27 3.51 -9.37 5.36
N ALA A 28 4.11 -9.49 6.54
CA ALA A 28 5.41 -8.89 6.85
C ALA A 28 6.59 -9.83 6.57
N CYS A 29 6.32 -11.07 6.18
CA CYS A 29 7.33 -12.02 5.72
C CYS A 29 6.71 -13.03 4.74
N TRP A 30 7.54 -13.59 3.87
CA TRP A 30 7.16 -14.61 2.90
C TRP A 30 8.35 -15.50 2.55
N TYR A 31 8.09 -16.59 1.84
CA TYR A 31 9.13 -17.39 1.20
C TYR A 31 9.09 -17.16 -0.30
N GLU A 32 10.19 -16.68 -0.87
CA GLU A 32 10.32 -16.51 -2.32
C GLU A 32 11.37 -17.45 -2.91
N PRO A 33 11.22 -17.87 -4.18
CA PRO A 33 12.19 -18.71 -4.82
C PRO A 33 13.41 -17.90 -5.29
N ARG A 34 14.55 -18.59 -5.34
CA ARG A 34 15.84 -18.17 -5.86
C ARG A 34 16.38 -19.30 -6.72
N THR A 35 16.98 -18.96 -7.85
CA THR A 35 17.72 -19.98 -8.62
C THR A 35 18.89 -20.51 -7.81
N ALA A 36 19.40 -21.70 -8.15
CA ALA A 36 20.59 -22.28 -7.50
C ALA A 36 21.78 -21.31 -7.50
N GLU A 37 22.01 -20.60 -8.60
CA GLU A 37 23.05 -19.57 -8.71
C GLU A 37 22.77 -18.38 -7.79
N GLN A 38 21.55 -17.84 -7.78
CA GLN A 38 21.19 -16.72 -6.92
C GLN A 38 21.37 -17.06 -5.44
N PHE A 39 20.95 -18.27 -5.03
CA PHE A 39 21.12 -18.75 -3.67
C PHE A 39 22.59 -18.93 -3.31
N ARG A 40 23.39 -19.62 -4.14
CA ARG A 40 24.85 -19.71 -3.96
C ARG A 40 25.45 -18.34 -3.73
N ASP A 41 25.18 -17.41 -4.65
CA ASP A 41 25.80 -16.09 -4.59
C ASP A 41 25.38 -15.32 -3.33
N GLN A 42 24.14 -15.49 -2.87
CA GLN A 42 23.68 -14.93 -1.60
C GLN A 42 24.45 -15.52 -0.41
N VAL A 43 24.59 -16.85 -0.34
CA VAL A 43 25.29 -17.52 0.76
C VAL A 43 26.78 -17.14 0.78
N GLU A 44 27.45 -17.21 -0.37
CA GLU A 44 28.87 -16.87 -0.48
C GLU A 44 29.11 -15.38 -0.17
N ARG A 45 28.26 -14.46 -0.66
CA ARG A 45 28.36 -13.03 -0.30
C ARG A 45 28.18 -12.80 1.20
N ASN A 46 27.18 -13.42 1.82
CA ASN A 46 26.94 -13.26 3.26
C ASN A 46 28.07 -13.85 4.12
N PHE A 47 28.64 -14.97 3.68
CA PHE A 47 29.81 -15.56 4.31
C PHE A 47 31.00 -14.62 4.23
N GLU A 48 31.38 -14.20 3.01
CA GLU A 48 32.55 -13.33 2.78
C GLU A 48 32.41 -11.98 3.49
N SER A 49 31.22 -11.36 3.46
CA SER A 49 31.00 -10.09 4.16
C SER A 49 31.16 -10.24 5.67
N THR A 50 30.61 -11.29 6.26
CA THR A 50 30.62 -11.50 7.71
C THR A 50 32.01 -11.89 8.22
N VAL A 51 32.70 -12.81 7.55
CA VAL A 51 34.01 -13.29 8.04
C VAL A 51 35.09 -12.22 7.96
N ASN A 52 34.98 -11.30 6.98
CA ASN A 52 35.92 -10.22 6.74
C ASN A 52 35.50 -8.89 7.41
N PHE A 53 34.33 -8.81 8.05
CA PHE A 53 33.89 -7.59 8.73
C PHE A 53 34.80 -7.27 9.95
N PRO A 54 35.41 -6.07 10.03
CA PRO A 54 36.26 -5.68 11.14
C PRO A 54 35.54 -5.73 12.48
N GLY A 55 36.15 -6.38 13.49
CA GLY A 55 35.56 -6.51 14.83
C GLY A 55 34.43 -7.54 14.95
N GLN A 56 34.12 -8.31 13.89
CA GLN A 56 33.08 -9.33 13.95
C GLN A 56 33.40 -10.43 14.96
N HIS A 57 32.45 -10.72 15.85
CA HIS A 57 32.58 -11.77 16.86
C HIS A 57 32.69 -13.18 16.25
N SER A 58 33.44 -14.05 16.93
CA SER A 58 33.72 -15.43 16.48
C SER A 58 32.46 -16.28 16.29
N TYR A 59 31.44 -16.12 17.14
CA TYR A 59 30.18 -16.87 17.02
C TYR A 59 29.46 -16.57 15.70
N ALA A 60 29.50 -15.33 15.21
CA ALA A 60 28.87 -14.96 13.95
C ALA A 60 29.61 -15.56 12.76
N LYS A 61 30.96 -15.54 12.78
CA LYS A 61 31.79 -16.19 11.76
C LYS A 61 31.55 -17.70 11.72
N ALA A 62 31.44 -18.34 12.89
CA ALA A 62 31.13 -19.76 13.00
C ALA A 62 29.73 -20.07 12.43
N ALA A 63 28.72 -19.25 12.76
CA ALA A 63 27.35 -19.44 12.28
C ALA A 63 27.25 -19.38 10.75
N VAL A 64 27.82 -18.35 10.10
CA VAL A 64 27.79 -18.26 8.63
C VAL A 64 28.62 -19.37 7.97
N GLY A 65 29.69 -19.84 8.61
CA GLY A 65 30.49 -20.97 8.14
C GLY A 65 29.73 -22.29 8.18
N GLN A 66 29.01 -22.57 9.28
CA GLN A 66 28.16 -23.75 9.40
C GLN A 66 27.01 -23.71 8.40
N PHE A 67 26.34 -22.56 8.27
CA PHE A 67 25.28 -22.36 7.30
C PHE A 67 25.79 -22.60 5.87
N ARG A 68 26.93 -22.01 5.50
CA ARG A 68 27.57 -22.26 4.21
C ARG A 68 27.90 -23.73 3.99
N ALA A 69 28.51 -24.40 4.95
CA ALA A 69 28.89 -25.81 4.86
C ALA A 69 27.66 -26.71 4.63
N LYS A 70 26.52 -26.42 5.28
CA LYS A 70 25.26 -27.16 5.10
C LYS A 70 24.83 -27.21 3.63
N TYR A 71 24.87 -26.08 2.93
CA TYR A 71 24.40 -25.97 1.54
C TYR A 71 25.48 -26.24 0.49
N LYS A 72 26.75 -26.01 0.82
CA LYS A 72 27.88 -26.22 -0.07
C LYS A 72 28.43 -27.65 -0.03
N ASP A 73 28.62 -28.19 1.17
CA ASP A 73 29.37 -29.43 1.37
C ASP A 73 28.49 -30.55 1.97
N GLY A 74 27.32 -30.19 2.51
CA GLY A 74 26.35 -31.10 3.13
C GLY A 74 25.41 -31.79 2.13
N GLU A 75 24.16 -31.99 2.54
CA GLU A 75 23.11 -32.71 1.80
C GLU A 75 22.95 -32.18 0.36
N TYR A 76 22.96 -30.86 0.20
CA TYR A 76 22.62 -30.18 -1.05
C TYR A 76 23.82 -29.92 -1.97
N LYS A 77 24.99 -30.49 -1.66
CA LYS A 77 26.25 -30.47 -2.46
C LYS A 77 26.32 -29.40 -3.54
N ASN A 78 27.05 -28.32 -3.25
CA ASN A 78 27.25 -27.17 -4.11
C ASN A 78 25.92 -26.48 -4.48
N TYR A 79 25.07 -26.22 -3.48
CA TYR A 79 23.85 -25.43 -3.59
C TYR A 79 22.83 -25.98 -4.60
N ASN A 80 22.81 -27.30 -4.82
CA ASN A 80 22.02 -27.96 -5.85
C ASN A 80 22.26 -27.43 -7.28
N LEU A 81 23.45 -26.89 -7.58
CA LEU A 81 23.74 -26.37 -8.92
C LEU A 81 23.62 -27.40 -10.04
N LYS A 82 23.79 -28.70 -9.74
CA LYS A 82 23.58 -29.80 -10.70
C LYS A 82 22.10 -30.06 -10.99
N GLU A 83 21.23 -29.66 -10.08
CA GLU A 83 19.77 -29.86 -10.16
C GLU A 83 19.04 -28.55 -10.52
N LYS A 84 19.77 -27.50 -10.93
CA LYS A 84 19.24 -26.15 -11.13
C LYS A 84 18.06 -26.03 -12.10
N ASP A 85 17.92 -26.96 -13.04
CA ASP A 85 16.83 -26.98 -14.01
C ASP A 85 15.62 -27.76 -13.50
N LYS A 86 15.74 -28.41 -12.33
CA LYS A 86 14.69 -29.25 -11.71
C LYS A 86 13.97 -28.57 -10.57
N GLY A 87 14.42 -27.42 -10.09
CA GLY A 87 13.83 -26.79 -8.91
C GLY A 87 14.45 -25.45 -8.55
N ASN A 88 13.98 -24.89 -7.44
CA ASN A 88 14.44 -23.62 -6.90
C ASN A 88 14.63 -23.69 -5.39
N TRP A 89 15.49 -22.81 -4.86
CA TRP A 89 15.64 -22.57 -3.43
C TRP A 89 14.55 -21.62 -2.93
N TRP A 90 13.84 -22.00 -1.88
CA TRP A 90 12.88 -21.12 -1.22
C TRP A 90 13.51 -20.53 0.03
N VAL A 91 13.56 -19.20 0.09
CA VAL A 91 14.22 -18.45 1.17
C VAL A 91 13.23 -17.54 1.87
N ALA A 92 13.33 -17.45 3.19
CA ALA A 92 12.56 -16.50 3.97
C ALA A 92 12.99 -15.06 3.65
N VAL A 93 12.03 -14.19 3.41
CA VAL A 93 12.19 -12.75 3.23
C VAL A 93 11.30 -12.04 4.22
N ARG A 94 11.80 -10.93 4.75
CA ARG A 94 11.09 -10.05 5.68
C ARG A 94 10.90 -8.71 5.01
N ASP A 95 9.76 -8.08 5.28
CA ASP A 95 9.55 -6.70 4.90
C ASP A 95 10.49 -5.81 5.72
N GLU A 96 11.39 -5.09 5.04
CA GLU A 96 12.41 -4.26 5.66
C GLU A 96 11.80 -3.09 6.44
N ASP A 97 10.65 -2.56 6.02
CA ASP A 97 9.98 -1.47 6.74
C ASP A 97 9.29 -1.97 8.03
N ARG A 98 9.08 -3.28 8.14
CA ARG A 98 8.29 -3.94 9.20
C ARG A 98 9.09 -5.00 9.94
N TRP A 99 10.41 -5.00 9.81
CA TRP A 99 11.29 -6.05 10.34
C TRP A 99 11.19 -6.24 11.86
N MET A 100 10.76 -5.20 12.59
CA MET A 100 10.54 -5.21 14.04
C MET A 100 9.18 -5.77 14.47
N GLU A 101 8.24 -5.95 13.54
CA GLU A 101 6.94 -6.52 13.85
C GLU A 101 7.04 -8.03 14.09
N GLU A 102 6.22 -8.54 15.01
CA GLU A 102 6.11 -9.98 15.28
C GLU A 102 5.79 -10.76 13.99
N ALA A 103 4.93 -10.21 13.13
CA ALA A 103 4.57 -10.81 11.85
C ALA A 103 5.78 -11.04 10.94
N ALA A 104 6.81 -10.18 10.98
CA ALA A 104 8.02 -10.34 10.18
C ALA A 104 8.90 -11.50 10.68
N GLN A 105 8.72 -11.92 11.93
CA GLN A 105 9.50 -12.99 12.55
C GLN A 105 8.89 -14.39 12.32
N LYS A 106 7.71 -14.50 11.71
CA LYS A 106 7.02 -15.78 11.50
C LYS A 106 7.68 -16.69 10.45
N CYS A 107 8.42 -16.14 9.50
CA CYS A 107 9.12 -16.90 8.47
C CYS A 107 10.51 -17.30 8.96
N THR A 108 10.58 -18.44 9.66
CA THR A 108 11.79 -18.92 10.35
C THR A 108 12.45 -20.14 9.71
N LYS A 109 11.81 -20.77 8.73
CA LYS A 109 12.34 -21.97 8.09
C LYS A 109 13.62 -21.62 7.33
N GLU A 110 14.68 -22.39 7.56
CA GLU A 110 15.91 -22.28 6.79
C GLU A 110 15.66 -22.57 5.30
N PRO A 111 16.50 -22.07 4.39
CA PRO A 111 16.37 -22.33 2.97
C PRO A 111 16.21 -23.82 2.64
N PHE A 112 15.27 -24.12 1.76
CA PHE A 112 14.93 -25.48 1.36
C PHE A 112 14.71 -25.56 -0.15
N TRP A 113 14.96 -26.74 -0.72
CA TRP A 113 14.81 -27.01 -2.14
C TRP A 113 13.39 -27.48 -2.45
N VAL A 114 12.82 -27.02 -3.55
CA VAL A 114 11.51 -27.47 -4.07
C VAL A 114 11.66 -27.74 -5.56
N GLU A 115 11.17 -28.89 -6.02
CA GLU A 115 11.19 -29.24 -7.44
C GLU A 115 10.16 -28.42 -8.24
N ASN A 116 10.40 -28.27 -9.53
CA ASN A 116 9.53 -27.52 -10.43
C ASN A 116 8.17 -28.22 -10.55
N GLY A 117 7.10 -27.47 -10.30
CA GLY A 117 5.72 -27.99 -10.28
C GLY A 117 5.23 -28.40 -8.88
N ASP A 118 6.12 -28.54 -7.90
CA ASP A 118 5.74 -28.86 -6.53
C ASP A 118 5.31 -27.62 -5.75
N THR A 119 4.41 -27.83 -4.78
CA THR A 119 3.99 -26.79 -3.84
C THR A 119 4.96 -26.73 -2.66
N PRO A 120 5.54 -25.57 -2.33
CA PRO A 120 6.42 -25.44 -1.17
C PRO A 120 5.67 -25.76 0.13
N PRO A 121 6.23 -26.59 1.04
CA PRO A 121 5.56 -27.00 2.28
C PRO A 121 5.72 -25.93 3.38
N VAL A 122 5.18 -24.73 3.14
CA VAL A 122 5.12 -23.58 4.07
C VAL A 122 3.91 -22.69 3.78
N GLU A 123 3.30 -22.11 4.82
CA GLU A 123 2.06 -21.32 4.73
C GLU A 123 2.23 -20.00 3.95
N ASN A 124 3.39 -19.35 4.04
CA ASN A 124 3.67 -18.06 3.37
C ASN A 124 4.56 -18.20 2.12
N ALA A 125 4.45 -19.30 1.38
CA ALA A 125 5.08 -19.40 0.08
C ALA A 125 4.42 -18.42 -0.91
N LEU A 126 5.20 -17.78 -1.77
CA LEU A 126 4.66 -16.97 -2.85
C LEU A 126 3.62 -17.72 -3.68
N THR A 127 2.42 -17.15 -3.67
CA THR A 127 1.30 -17.44 -4.56
C THR A 127 0.93 -16.17 -5.32
N PRO A 128 0.09 -16.23 -6.38
CA PRO A 128 -0.47 -15.03 -7.00
C PRO A 128 -1.18 -14.11 -6.00
N GLU A 129 -1.93 -14.68 -5.05
CA GLU A 129 -2.60 -13.91 -3.99
C GLU A 129 -1.59 -13.21 -3.07
N LEU A 130 -0.56 -13.93 -2.61
CA LEU A 130 0.49 -13.33 -1.76
C LEU A 130 1.24 -12.21 -2.50
N LEU A 131 1.48 -12.36 -3.82
CA LEU A 131 2.03 -11.29 -4.64
C LEU A 131 1.10 -10.07 -4.71
N ALA A 132 -0.21 -10.28 -4.75
CA ALA A 132 -1.18 -9.20 -4.71
C ALA A 132 -1.16 -8.47 -3.36
N GLU A 133 -1.11 -9.20 -2.25
CA GLU A 133 -0.98 -8.60 -0.90
C GLU A 133 0.34 -7.83 -0.74
N LEU A 134 1.44 -8.31 -1.33
CA LEU A 134 2.71 -7.58 -1.32
C LEU A 134 2.66 -6.34 -2.24
N ALA A 135 2.00 -6.43 -3.40
CA ALA A 135 1.76 -5.29 -4.27
C ALA A 135 0.87 -4.23 -3.59
N TYR A 136 -0.13 -4.65 -2.82
CA TYR A 136 -0.96 -3.77 -1.97
C TYR A 136 -0.09 -2.89 -1.09
N ASN A 137 0.86 -3.48 -0.37
CA ASN A 137 1.73 -2.78 0.56
C ASN A 137 2.68 -1.78 -0.14
N ARG A 138 2.88 -1.95 -1.46
CA ARG A 138 3.72 -1.08 -2.29
C ARG A 138 2.94 0.00 -3.03
N LEU A 139 1.60 -0.01 -2.97
CA LEU A 139 0.78 1.02 -3.59
C LEU A 139 1.13 2.41 -3.06
N ARG A 140 1.24 3.35 -4.00
CA ARG A 140 1.30 4.78 -3.73
C ARG A 140 0.07 5.45 -4.31
N LEU A 141 -0.62 6.19 -3.46
CA LEU A 141 -1.79 6.96 -3.84
C LEU A 141 -1.40 8.43 -4.05
N PRO A 142 -2.10 9.17 -4.92
CA PRO A 142 -1.93 10.62 -5.03
C PRO A 142 -2.20 11.30 -3.68
N ASP A 143 -1.65 12.50 -3.50
CA ASP A 143 -1.94 13.30 -2.31
C ASP A 143 -3.45 13.55 -2.21
N THR A 144 -3.97 13.60 -0.98
CA THR A 144 -5.42 13.72 -0.75
C THR A 144 -5.81 15.19 -0.60
N LYS A 145 -5.62 15.98 -1.66
CA LYS A 145 -6.17 17.33 -1.73
C LYS A 145 -7.53 17.31 -2.44
N VAL A 146 -8.62 17.28 -1.67
CA VAL A 146 -9.97 17.40 -2.26
C VAL A 146 -10.18 18.81 -2.81
N SER A 147 -10.94 18.91 -3.90
CA SER A 147 -11.35 20.18 -4.45
C SER A 147 -12.51 20.75 -3.67
N LEU A 148 -12.44 22.05 -3.32
CA LEU A 148 -13.47 22.75 -2.55
C LEU A 148 -14.00 23.96 -3.31
N ALA A 149 -15.29 24.25 -3.14
CA ALA A 149 -15.89 25.51 -3.58
C ALA A 149 -16.87 26.05 -2.52
N PRO A 150 -16.59 27.22 -1.90
CA PRO A 150 -15.38 28.03 -2.05
C PRO A 150 -14.09 27.31 -1.64
N ASP A 151 -12.97 27.62 -2.31
CA ASP A 151 -11.65 27.08 -1.96
C ASP A 151 -11.03 27.86 -0.80
N GLY A 152 -10.55 27.15 0.22
CA GLY A 152 -9.83 27.67 1.40
C GLY A 152 -10.65 28.53 2.37
N THR A 153 -11.35 29.55 1.89
CA THR A 153 -12.14 30.47 2.72
C THR A 153 -13.62 30.37 2.39
N THR A 154 -14.40 29.97 3.38
CA THR A 154 -15.87 29.89 3.29
C THR A 154 -16.52 30.76 4.36
N LYS A 155 -17.85 30.79 4.38
CA LYS A 155 -18.64 31.61 5.28
C LYS A 155 -19.53 30.75 6.16
N VAL A 156 -19.84 31.26 7.35
CA VAL A 156 -20.85 30.66 8.23
C VAL A 156 -22.17 30.52 7.46
N ASN A 157 -22.79 29.34 7.56
CA ASN A 157 -24.02 28.96 6.87
C ASN A 157 -23.92 28.87 5.33
N LEU A 158 -22.73 28.98 4.74
CA LEU A 158 -22.54 28.78 3.29
C LEU A 158 -22.19 27.31 3.01
N PRO A 159 -22.94 26.60 2.15
CA PRO A 159 -22.55 25.28 1.68
C PRO A 159 -21.21 25.33 0.93
N THR A 160 -20.27 24.53 1.39
CA THR A 160 -18.96 24.32 0.75
C THR A 160 -19.02 22.97 0.04
N TRP A 161 -18.94 23.01 -1.29
CA TRP A 161 -18.94 21.84 -2.15
C TRP A 161 -17.58 21.17 -2.11
N ALA A 162 -17.56 19.84 -2.13
CA ALA A 162 -16.34 19.03 -2.16
C ALA A 162 -16.45 17.95 -3.24
N TRP A 163 -15.36 17.70 -3.96
CA TRP A 163 -15.28 16.61 -4.94
C TRP A 163 -13.83 16.15 -5.14
N LEU A 164 -13.67 14.94 -5.68
CA LEU A 164 -12.39 14.45 -6.17
C LEU A 164 -12.18 14.87 -7.62
N ASP A 165 -11.01 15.41 -7.95
CA ASP A 165 -10.65 15.69 -9.34
C ASP A 165 -10.37 14.37 -10.07
N GLU A 166 -11.19 14.04 -11.07
CA GLU A 166 -11.04 12.83 -11.88
C GLU A 166 -9.71 12.76 -12.66
N ALA A 167 -9.07 13.91 -12.89
CA ALA A 167 -7.76 13.94 -13.52
C ALA A 167 -6.66 13.40 -12.58
N GLU A 168 -6.81 13.63 -11.27
CA GLU A 168 -5.87 13.28 -10.20
C GLU A 168 -6.20 11.91 -9.58
N PHE A 169 -7.47 11.67 -9.23
CA PHE A 169 -7.92 10.47 -8.53
C PHE A 169 -8.33 9.37 -9.52
N LYS A 170 -7.32 8.82 -10.22
CA LYS A 170 -7.49 7.70 -11.14
C LYS A 170 -7.15 6.37 -10.47
N PRO A 171 -7.62 5.23 -11.03
CA PRO A 171 -7.12 3.93 -10.64
C PRO A 171 -5.60 3.86 -10.75
N VAL A 172 -4.94 3.39 -9.69
CA VAL A 172 -3.50 3.14 -9.67
C VAL A 172 -3.24 1.66 -9.44
N SER A 173 -2.19 1.14 -10.05
CA SER A 173 -1.87 -0.29 -9.97
C SER A 173 -0.39 -0.54 -9.72
N VAL A 174 -0.11 -1.61 -8.99
CA VAL A 174 1.22 -2.19 -8.82
C VAL A 174 1.17 -3.64 -9.26
N THR A 175 2.14 -4.04 -10.07
CA THR A 175 2.37 -5.44 -10.44
C THR A 175 3.56 -5.97 -9.65
N ALA A 176 3.38 -7.06 -8.92
CA ALA A 176 4.45 -7.86 -8.35
C ALA A 176 4.66 -9.11 -9.20
N SER A 177 5.92 -9.44 -9.49
CA SER A 177 6.26 -10.63 -10.28
C SER A 177 7.52 -11.35 -9.82
N VAL A 178 7.53 -12.66 -10.08
CA VAL A 178 8.64 -13.58 -9.88
C VAL A 178 8.71 -14.49 -11.10
N ASP A 179 9.91 -14.56 -11.68
CA ASP A 179 10.22 -15.38 -12.83
C ASP A 179 11.52 -16.15 -12.52
N VAL A 180 11.37 -17.45 -12.31
CA VAL A 180 12.44 -18.43 -12.11
C VAL A 180 12.10 -19.70 -12.88
N PRO A 181 13.07 -20.59 -13.20
CA PRO A 181 12.79 -21.83 -13.93
C PRO A 181 11.63 -22.61 -13.31
N GLY A 182 10.63 -22.99 -14.09
CA GLY A 182 9.47 -23.76 -13.63
C GLY A 182 8.42 -22.97 -12.83
N LEU A 183 8.60 -21.66 -12.60
CA LEU A 183 7.63 -20.84 -11.88
C LEU A 183 7.61 -19.39 -12.40
N ASP A 184 6.51 -19.02 -13.06
CA ASP A 184 6.19 -17.64 -13.48
C ASP A 184 4.92 -17.17 -12.77
N LEU A 185 5.11 -16.33 -11.75
CA LEU A 185 4.02 -15.74 -10.98
C LEU A 185 3.98 -14.24 -11.18
N LYS A 186 2.78 -13.73 -11.42
CA LYS A 186 2.50 -12.29 -11.40
C LYS A 186 1.15 -12.03 -10.75
N ALA A 187 1.05 -10.88 -10.10
CA ALA A 187 -0.22 -10.32 -9.67
C ALA A 187 -0.20 -8.80 -9.81
N THR A 188 -1.27 -8.24 -10.37
CA THR A 188 -1.50 -6.81 -10.50
C THR A 188 -2.60 -6.40 -9.55
N THR A 189 -2.25 -5.61 -8.54
CA THR A 189 -3.18 -5.02 -7.58
C THR A 189 -3.54 -3.62 -8.01
N THR A 190 -4.82 -3.29 -8.01
CA THR A 190 -5.38 -2.02 -8.48
C THR A 190 -6.22 -1.39 -7.39
N ALA A 191 -5.91 -0.14 -7.04
CA ALA A 191 -6.70 0.69 -6.15
C ALA A 191 -7.59 1.62 -6.97
N ARG A 192 -8.89 1.66 -6.65
CA ARG A 192 -9.87 2.58 -7.25
C ARG A 192 -10.52 3.43 -6.17
N PRO A 193 -10.65 4.77 -6.35
CA PRO A 193 -11.43 5.58 -5.42
C PRO A 193 -12.85 5.05 -5.31
N ASP A 194 -13.35 4.93 -4.09
CA ASP A 194 -14.68 4.34 -3.82
C ASP A 194 -15.53 5.20 -2.90
N ALA A 195 -14.94 5.95 -1.98
CA ALA A 195 -15.70 6.92 -1.18
C ALA A 195 -14.80 8.05 -0.69
N LEU A 196 -15.40 9.22 -0.42
CA LEU A 196 -14.77 10.33 0.28
C LEU A 196 -15.49 10.59 1.60
N LYS A 197 -14.78 10.47 2.71
CA LYS A 197 -15.25 10.86 4.03
C LYS A 197 -14.71 12.25 4.38
N LEU A 198 -15.62 13.16 4.74
CA LEU A 198 -15.28 14.50 5.23
C LEU A 198 -15.56 14.59 6.72
N ASP A 199 -14.53 14.93 7.50
CA ASP A 199 -14.67 15.37 8.88
C ASP A 199 -14.35 16.87 8.96
N PRO A 200 -15.33 17.74 9.27
CA PRO A 200 -15.13 19.19 9.35
C PRO A 200 -14.07 19.66 10.37
N GLY A 201 -13.61 18.80 11.28
CA GLY A 201 -12.65 19.18 12.32
C GLY A 201 -13.27 20.06 13.42
N THR A 202 -14.60 20.13 13.47
CA THR A 202 -15.38 20.82 14.49
C THR A 202 -16.78 20.22 14.59
N ALA A 203 -17.36 20.24 15.79
CA ALA A 203 -18.76 19.85 16.00
C ALA A 203 -19.75 20.92 15.49
N ASP A 204 -19.29 22.16 15.30
CA ASP A 204 -20.09 23.28 14.80
C ASP A 204 -20.16 23.27 13.25
N ALA A 205 -20.48 22.13 12.66
CA ALA A 205 -20.62 21.95 11.22
C ALA A 205 -21.64 20.86 10.88
N ARG A 206 -22.18 20.90 9.67
CA ARG A 206 -23.03 19.85 9.09
C ARG A 206 -22.36 19.33 7.83
N THR A 207 -22.32 18.02 7.64
CA THR A 207 -21.83 17.42 6.39
C THR A 207 -22.98 17.14 5.42
N HIS A 208 -22.65 17.06 4.14
CA HIS A 208 -23.56 16.69 3.06
C HIS A 208 -22.89 15.56 2.25
N PRO A 209 -23.46 14.35 2.21
CA PRO A 209 -24.63 13.91 2.97
C PRO A 209 -24.39 13.95 4.49
N ALA A 210 -25.46 13.80 5.28
CA ALA A 210 -25.38 13.86 6.75
C ALA A 210 -24.46 12.80 7.37
N SER A 211 -24.18 11.70 6.66
CA SER A 211 -23.17 10.72 7.06
C SER A 211 -21.75 11.26 6.97
N GLY A 212 -21.50 12.31 6.19
CA GLY A 212 -20.18 12.81 5.82
C GLY A 212 -19.44 11.93 4.81
N GLU A 213 -20.07 10.84 4.35
CA GLU A 213 -19.48 9.89 3.42
C GLU A 213 -20.14 10.01 2.05
N CYS A 214 -19.35 10.44 1.10
CA CYS A 214 -19.73 10.65 -0.28
C CYS A 214 -19.39 9.40 -1.09
N ALA A 215 -20.42 8.66 -1.47
CA ALA A 215 -20.30 7.50 -2.35
C ALA A 215 -20.04 7.94 -3.81
N PRO A 216 -19.57 7.04 -4.69
CA PRO A 216 -19.38 7.36 -6.09
C PRO A 216 -20.74 7.48 -6.78
N GLY A 217 -20.86 8.45 -7.69
CA GLY A 217 -21.99 8.60 -8.59
C GLY A 217 -22.03 7.49 -9.65
N GLY A 218 -23.06 7.53 -10.51
CA GLY A 218 -23.23 6.53 -11.57
C GLY A 218 -22.11 6.52 -12.63
N ASP A 219 -21.36 7.62 -12.73
CA ASP A 219 -20.17 7.77 -13.58
C ASP A 219 -18.85 7.42 -12.86
N GLY A 220 -18.92 7.05 -11.57
CA GLY A 220 -17.75 6.76 -10.74
C GLY A 220 -17.11 8.00 -10.10
N SER A 221 -17.62 9.21 -10.37
CA SER A 221 -17.14 10.45 -9.74
C SER A 221 -17.56 10.52 -8.27
N ILE A 222 -16.74 11.12 -7.41
CA ILE A 222 -17.10 11.34 -6.01
C ILE A 222 -17.31 12.83 -5.76
N GLY A 223 -18.55 13.19 -5.44
CA GLY A 223 -19.00 14.59 -5.38
C GLY A 223 -19.36 15.14 -6.76
N ALA A 224 -19.43 16.46 -6.87
CA ALA A 224 -19.64 17.12 -8.15
C ALA A 224 -18.97 18.50 -8.18
N PRO A 225 -18.24 18.86 -9.24
CA PRO A 225 -17.71 20.20 -9.40
C PRO A 225 -18.81 21.25 -9.31
N TYR A 226 -18.57 22.30 -8.52
CA TYR A 226 -19.52 23.41 -8.39
C TYR A 226 -19.71 24.14 -9.73
N LYS A 227 -20.96 24.46 -10.05
CA LYS A 227 -21.33 25.26 -11.23
C LYS A 227 -22.06 26.52 -10.78
N LYS A 228 -21.76 27.66 -11.41
CA LYS A 228 -22.46 28.93 -11.15
C LYS A 228 -23.98 28.72 -11.30
N GLY A 229 -24.74 29.27 -10.35
CA GLY A 229 -26.20 29.12 -10.28
C GLY A 229 -26.68 28.04 -9.31
N ARG A 230 -25.78 27.26 -8.71
CA ARG A 230 -26.13 26.21 -7.72
C ARG A 230 -25.86 26.62 -6.26
N ALA A 231 -25.81 27.92 -5.99
CA ALA A 231 -25.45 28.45 -4.67
C ALA A 231 -26.47 28.06 -3.58
N ASP A 232 -27.74 27.94 -3.96
CA ASP A 232 -28.84 27.57 -3.06
C ASP A 232 -29.07 26.05 -2.97
N GLU A 233 -28.30 25.26 -3.72
CA GLU A 233 -28.42 23.81 -3.71
C GLU A 233 -27.57 23.17 -2.63
N THR A 234 -28.06 22.06 -2.08
CA THR A 234 -27.26 21.22 -1.19
C THR A 234 -26.23 20.46 -2.01
N PRO A 235 -24.93 20.55 -1.69
CA PRO A 235 -23.90 19.83 -2.41
C PRO A 235 -24.11 18.31 -2.26
N PRO A 236 -23.89 17.50 -3.32
CA PRO A 236 -23.95 16.05 -3.21
C PRO A 236 -22.84 15.49 -2.31
N CYS A 237 -21.73 16.23 -2.22
CA CYS A 237 -20.65 16.00 -1.28
C CYS A 237 -20.13 17.36 -0.81
N GLY A 238 -20.01 17.57 0.50
CA GLY A 238 -19.59 18.85 1.05
C GLY A 238 -19.94 19.03 2.52
N LEU A 239 -19.92 20.27 2.98
CA LEU A 239 -20.18 20.63 4.38
C LEU A 239 -20.57 22.10 4.53
N THR A 240 -21.19 22.43 5.66
CA THR A 240 -21.59 23.78 6.05
C THR A 240 -21.15 24.03 7.48
N TYR A 241 -20.25 25.00 7.67
CA TYR A 241 -19.85 25.42 9.00
C TYR A 241 -20.89 26.34 9.62
N LEU A 242 -21.15 26.15 10.91
CA LEU A 242 -22.14 26.89 11.71
C LEU A 242 -21.49 27.95 12.60
N ARG A 243 -20.15 27.99 12.65
CA ARG A 243 -19.37 28.95 13.44
C ARG A 243 -18.12 29.39 12.70
N SER A 244 -17.68 30.62 12.96
CA SER A 244 -16.40 31.15 12.45
C SER A 244 -15.21 30.43 13.09
N SER A 245 -14.12 30.28 12.33
CA SER A 245 -12.83 29.81 12.84
C SER A 245 -12.03 30.91 13.55
N GLY A 246 -12.55 32.15 13.60
CA GLY A 246 -11.88 33.30 14.22
C GLY A 246 -10.58 33.63 13.51
N LYS A 247 -9.48 33.73 14.27
CA LYS A 247 -8.12 33.97 13.71
C LYS A 247 -7.42 32.67 13.24
N GLY A 248 -8.05 31.51 13.42
CA GLY A 248 -7.50 30.21 13.06
C GLY A 248 -8.23 29.57 11.88
N THR A 249 -8.00 28.27 11.70
CA THR A 249 -8.66 27.43 10.69
C THR A 249 -9.22 26.17 11.33
N PHE A 250 -10.27 25.60 10.74
CA PHE A 250 -10.65 24.23 11.01
C PHE A 250 -9.80 23.28 10.19
N LYS A 251 -9.48 22.12 10.74
CA LYS A 251 -8.75 21.05 10.05
C LYS A 251 -9.76 20.12 9.41
N LEU A 252 -10.14 20.41 8.17
CA LEU A 252 -11.00 19.52 7.39
C LEU A 252 -10.19 18.27 7.06
N GLN A 253 -10.57 17.13 7.61
CA GLN A 253 -9.95 15.87 7.25
C GLN A 253 -10.74 15.24 6.11
N ALA A 254 -10.05 15.03 4.98
CA ALA A 254 -10.59 14.31 3.83
C ALA A 254 -9.94 12.92 3.78
N MET A 255 -10.72 11.87 4.01
CA MET A 255 -10.26 10.49 3.88
C MET A 255 -10.93 9.80 2.69
N ILE A 256 -10.11 9.34 1.75
CA ILE A 256 -10.57 8.58 0.59
C ILE A 256 -10.46 7.10 0.92
N THR A 257 -11.55 6.37 0.76
CA THR A 257 -11.57 4.91 0.73
C THR A 257 -11.32 4.44 -0.69
N TRP A 258 -10.38 3.51 -0.84
CA TRP A 258 -9.99 2.88 -2.08
C TRP A 258 -10.38 1.42 -2.06
N ARG A 259 -11.22 1.01 -3.02
CA ARG A 259 -11.52 -0.40 -3.27
C ARG A 259 -10.34 -1.04 -3.98
N ILE A 260 -9.89 -2.19 -3.49
CA ILE A 260 -8.70 -2.85 -3.99
C ILE A 260 -9.05 -4.19 -4.60
N SER A 261 -8.68 -4.38 -5.86
CA SER A 261 -8.83 -5.68 -6.54
C SER A 261 -7.56 -6.07 -7.26
N TRP A 262 -7.40 -7.36 -7.55
CA TRP A 262 -6.22 -7.88 -8.22
C TRP A 262 -6.54 -8.99 -9.23
N THR A 263 -5.65 -9.14 -10.21
CA THR A 263 -5.63 -10.25 -11.17
C THR A 263 -4.22 -10.80 -11.26
N GLY A 264 -4.04 -12.06 -11.67
CA GLY A 264 -2.71 -12.68 -11.68
C GLY A 264 -2.64 -14.02 -12.40
N THR A 265 -1.49 -14.68 -12.32
CA THR A 265 -1.30 -16.03 -12.85
C THR A 265 -2.38 -16.97 -12.29
N GLY A 266 -3.07 -17.70 -13.17
CA GLY A 266 -4.18 -18.59 -12.80
C GLY A 266 -5.46 -17.89 -12.31
N ASN A 267 -5.47 -16.55 -12.23
CA ASN A 267 -6.54 -15.74 -11.67
C ASN A 267 -6.88 -14.59 -12.63
N ALA A 268 -7.56 -14.92 -13.72
CA ALA A 268 -7.90 -13.96 -14.78
C ALA A 268 -9.02 -12.98 -14.37
N GLY A 269 -9.93 -13.40 -13.50
CA GLY A 269 -10.99 -12.54 -12.95
C GLY A 269 -10.47 -11.68 -11.79
N PRO A 270 -11.08 -10.50 -11.55
CA PRO A 270 -10.73 -9.67 -10.40
C PRO A 270 -11.11 -10.37 -9.10
N ASN A 271 -10.15 -10.44 -8.18
CA ASN A 271 -10.35 -10.85 -6.79
C ASN A 271 -10.21 -9.63 -5.88
N GLU A 272 -10.97 -9.58 -4.80
CA GLU A 272 -10.95 -8.46 -3.87
C GLU A 272 -9.86 -8.63 -2.81
N LEU A 273 -9.25 -7.52 -2.41
CA LEU A 273 -8.47 -7.38 -1.18
C LEU A 273 -9.19 -6.39 -0.26
N PRO A 274 -8.87 -6.37 1.05
CA PRO A 274 -9.46 -5.38 1.95
C PRO A 274 -9.26 -3.96 1.43
N SER A 275 -10.32 -3.14 1.40
CA SER A 275 -10.20 -1.73 1.04
C SER A 275 -9.14 -1.04 1.88
N GLY A 276 -8.55 0.03 1.34
CA GLY A 276 -7.63 0.86 2.09
C GLY A 276 -8.09 2.31 2.14
N THR A 277 -7.54 3.07 3.08
CA THR A 277 -7.82 4.50 3.22
C THR A 277 -6.53 5.29 3.13
N PHE A 278 -6.64 6.48 2.56
CA PHE A 278 -5.61 7.50 2.63
C PHE A 278 -6.28 8.86 2.68
N GLY A 279 -5.71 9.78 3.45
CA GLY A 279 -6.31 11.07 3.70
C GLY A 279 -5.32 12.08 4.23
N ALA A 280 -5.67 13.35 4.08
CA ALA A 280 -4.89 14.48 4.55
C ALA A 280 -5.81 15.54 5.16
N ASP A 281 -5.21 16.36 6.02
CA ASP A 281 -5.87 17.53 6.60
C ASP A 281 -5.73 18.73 5.66
N GLN A 282 -6.82 19.46 5.49
CA GLN A 282 -6.86 20.72 4.77
C GLN A 282 -7.33 21.85 5.70
N PRO A 283 -6.60 22.97 5.79
CA PRO A 283 -7.05 24.11 6.58
C PRO A 283 -8.21 24.82 5.87
N VAL A 284 -9.30 25.08 6.61
CA VAL A 284 -10.44 25.87 6.13
C VAL A 284 -10.67 27.07 7.04
N THR A 285 -10.68 28.26 6.45
CA THR A 285 -11.05 29.52 7.13
C THR A 285 -12.55 29.72 7.00
N VAL A 286 -13.22 30.02 8.11
CA VAL A 286 -14.67 30.30 8.13
C VAL A 286 -14.92 31.70 8.66
N GLU A 287 -15.41 32.56 7.79
CA GLU A 287 -15.75 33.94 8.12
C GLU A 287 -17.22 34.08 8.50
N GLU A 288 -17.51 34.95 9.46
CA GLU A 288 -18.87 35.35 9.76
C GLU A 288 -19.22 36.62 8.98
N VAL A 289 -20.30 36.59 8.20
CA VAL A 289 -20.81 37.80 7.54
C VAL A 289 -21.85 38.43 8.45
N GLN A 290 -21.50 39.58 9.01
CA GLN A 290 -22.42 40.45 9.72
C GLN A 290 -23.01 41.46 8.73
N SER A 291 -24.30 41.31 8.39
CA SER A 291 -25.02 42.33 7.62
C SER A 291 -25.38 43.49 8.54
N VAL A 292 -24.73 44.64 8.36
CA VAL A 292 -25.19 45.90 8.98
C VAL A 292 -26.33 46.43 8.12
N ASN A 293 -27.57 46.26 8.58
CA ASN A 293 -28.72 46.91 7.97
C ASN A 293 -28.66 48.40 8.39
N ARG A 294 -28.48 49.30 7.43
CA ARG A 294 -28.56 50.75 7.64
C ARG A 294 -29.91 51.27 7.17
#